data_AF-A0A5M9IKI7-F1
#
_entry.id   AF-A0A5M9IKI7-F1
#
_cell.length_a   1.000
_cell.length_b   1.000
_cell.length_c   1.000
_cell.angle_alpha   90.00
_cell.angle_beta   90.00
_cell.angle_gamma   90.00
#
_symmetry.space_group_name_H-M   'P 1'
#
loop_
_entity.id
_entity.type
_entity.pdbx_description
1 polymer ?
#
loop_
_entity_poly.entity_id
_entity_poly.type
_entity_poly.pdbx_seq_one_letter_code
_entity_poly.pdbx_strand_id
1 'polypeptide(L)'
;MVQEFNHHREWVAALDKYEKRLIENPDLRWEGQPRDQHTRMALGLYKLKCFAERMRKDSTAIWTRLEAMDDLRLHLISEHHWTLQDVRRIQDEEDFVFLLHDELQQMKLTEQEAEPVRQWTDHLGSRGEFQQHYRDCVL
;
A
#
# COMPACT_ATOMS: atom_id res chain seq x y z
N MET A 1 22.03 -3.66 10.18
CA MET A 1 21.24 -2.46 10.52
C MET A 1 19.86 -2.64 9.95
N VAL A 2 18.82 -2.62 10.79
CA VAL A 2 17.44 -2.68 10.33
C VAL A 2 17.12 -1.31 9.77
N GLN A 3 16.82 -1.23 8.48
CA GLN A 3 16.38 0.02 7.89
C GLN A 3 14.95 0.30 8.37
N GLU A 4 14.78 1.39 9.11
CA GLU A 4 13.47 1.84 9.58
C GLU A 4 12.57 2.15 8.37
N PHE A 5 11.28 1.83 8.48
CA PHE A 5 10.32 2.06 7.40
C PHE A 5 10.19 3.57 7.13
N ASN A 6 10.58 4.00 5.92
CA ASN A 6 10.56 5.40 5.54
C ASN A 6 9.35 5.69 4.65
N HIS A 7 8.30 6.27 5.25
CA HIS A 7 7.04 6.60 4.58
C HIS A 7 7.22 7.39 3.28
N HIS A 8 8.10 8.40 3.27
CA HIS A 8 8.35 9.21 2.08
C HIS A 8 9.02 8.39 0.98
N ARG A 9 10.06 7.61 1.32
CA ARG A 9 10.76 6.76 0.35
C ARG A 9 9.83 5.73 -0.27
N GLU A 10 9.01 5.05 0.55
CA GLU A 10 8.09 4.03 0.05
C GLU A 10 6.97 4.61 -0.80
N TRP A 11 6.51 5.83 -0.50
CA TRP A 11 5.56 6.57 -1.33
C TRP A 11 6.16 6.92 -2.71
N VAL A 12 7.34 7.54 -2.74
CA VAL A 12 8.03 7.90 -4.00
C VAL A 12 8.32 6.66 -4.83
N ALA A 13 8.80 5.58 -4.22
CA ALA A 13 9.04 4.32 -4.92
C ALA A 13 7.76 3.74 -5.56
N ALA A 14 6.61 3.88 -4.90
CA ALA A 14 5.33 3.47 -5.46
C ALA A 14 4.90 4.35 -6.65
N LEU A 15 5.12 5.67 -6.57
CA LEU A 15 4.88 6.59 -7.67
C LEU A 15 5.73 6.24 -8.89
N ASP A 16 7.05 6.14 -8.71
CA ASP A 16 8.01 5.81 -9.78
C ASP A 16 7.65 4.49 -10.47
N LYS A 17 7.26 3.48 -9.67
CA LYS A 17 6.84 2.16 -10.17
C LYS A 17 5.65 2.27 -11.13
N TYR A 18 4.58 2.96 -10.72
CA TYR A 18 3.36 3.04 -11.54
C TYR A 18 3.45 4.06 -12.66
N GLU A 19 4.21 5.14 -12.48
CA GLU A 19 4.51 6.06 -13.57
C GLU A 19 5.24 5.32 -14.69
N LYS A 20 6.33 4.63 -14.36
CA LYS A 20 7.09 3.81 -15.32
C LYS A 20 6.21 2.75 -15.98
N ARG A 21 5.40 2.02 -15.20
CA ARG A 21 4.51 0.97 -15.72
C ARG A 21 3.51 1.50 -16.75
N LEU A 22 2.92 2.67 -16.52
CA LEU A 22 1.95 3.31 -17.43
C LEU A 22 2.61 4.02 -18.62
N ILE A 23 3.89 4.36 -18.53
CA ILE A 23 4.70 4.81 -19.68
C ILE A 23 5.00 3.62 -20.59
N GLU A 24 5.44 2.51 -20.00
CA GLU A 24 5.83 1.29 -20.74
C GLU A 24 4.63 0.54 -21.32
N ASN A 25 3.46 0.62 -20.68
CA ASN A 25 2.25 -0.08 -21.11
C ASN A 25 1.05 0.89 -21.14
N PRO A 26 0.91 1.70 -22.20
CA PRO A 26 -0.19 2.67 -22.32
C PRO A 26 -1.59 2.04 -22.28
N ASP A 27 -1.73 0.77 -22.67
CA ASP A 27 -3.01 0.03 -22.67
C ASP A 27 -3.56 -0.23 -21.26
N LEU A 28 -2.72 -0.08 -20.23
CA LEU A 28 -3.17 -0.18 -18.83
C LEU A 28 -3.90 1.10 -18.36
N ARG A 29 -3.95 2.14 -19.18
CA ARG A 29 -4.60 3.40 -18.82
C ARG A 29 -6.11 3.23 -18.78
N TRP A 30 -6.73 3.70 -17.70
CA TRP A 30 -8.18 3.66 -17.54
C TRP A 30 -8.85 4.66 -18.50
N GLU A 31 -9.90 4.21 -19.18
CA GLU A 31 -10.67 5.06 -20.07
C GLU A 31 -11.24 6.28 -19.32
N GLY A 32 -11.06 7.47 -19.89
CA GLY A 32 -11.59 8.71 -19.34
C GLY A 32 -10.83 9.32 -18.15
N GLN A 33 -9.75 8.70 -17.63
CA GLN A 33 -8.98 9.24 -16.49
C GLN A 33 -7.45 9.18 -16.63
N PRO A 34 -6.83 9.97 -17.53
CA PRO A 34 -5.42 9.78 -17.84
C PRO A 34 -4.41 10.48 -16.91
N ARG A 35 -4.78 11.55 -16.18
CA ARG A 35 -3.75 12.45 -15.60
C ARG A 35 -3.07 11.94 -14.32
N ASP A 36 -3.82 11.33 -13.40
CA ASP A 36 -3.28 10.95 -12.07
C ASP A 36 -3.46 9.46 -11.73
N GLN A 37 -3.67 8.61 -12.74
CA GLN A 37 -3.86 7.17 -12.51
C GLN A 37 -2.68 6.53 -11.76
N HIS A 38 -1.44 6.88 -12.12
CA HIS A 38 -0.25 6.36 -11.43
C HIS A 38 -0.28 6.69 -9.93
N THR A 39 -0.72 7.89 -9.55
CA THR A 39 -0.85 8.34 -8.16
C THR A 39 -1.89 7.53 -7.39
N ARG A 40 -3.03 7.21 -8.02
CA ARG A 40 -4.07 6.34 -7.43
C ARG A 40 -3.57 4.91 -7.22
N MET A 41 -2.91 4.35 -8.22
CA MET A 41 -2.32 3.01 -8.11
C MET A 41 -1.22 2.97 -7.04
N ALA A 42 -0.39 4.01 -6.96
CA ALA A 42 0.62 4.17 -5.93
C ALA A 42 0.03 4.21 -4.53
N LEU A 43 -1.14 4.84 -4.34
CA LEU A 43 -1.84 4.85 -3.05
C LEU A 43 -2.18 3.44 -2.59
N GLY A 44 -2.70 2.58 -3.47
CA GLY A 44 -3.00 1.19 -3.13
C GLY A 44 -1.78 0.42 -2.63
N LEU A 45 -0.67 0.49 -3.39
CA LEU A 45 0.58 -0.17 -3.00
C LEU A 45 1.19 0.43 -1.73
N TYR A 46 1.14 1.74 -1.58
CA TYR A 46 1.66 2.41 -0.40
C TYR A 46 0.88 2.03 0.88
N LYS A 47 -0.44 1.92 0.78
CA LYS A 47 -1.28 1.43 1.87
C LYS A 47 -0.94 -0.01 2.24
N LEU A 48 -0.70 -0.88 1.26
CA LEU A 48 -0.23 -2.25 1.51
C LEU A 48 1.07 -2.27 2.32
N LYS A 49 2.04 -1.43 1.94
CA LYS A 49 3.32 -1.34 2.66
C LYS A 49 3.15 -0.84 4.09
N CYS A 50 2.30 0.17 4.29
CA CYS A 50 1.97 0.65 5.64
C CYS A 50 1.23 -0.41 6.46
N PHE A 51 0.32 -1.17 5.84
CA PHE A 51 -0.40 -2.26 6.48
C PHE A 51 0.56 -3.35 6.97
N ALA A 52 1.45 -3.82 6.10
CA ALA A 52 2.48 -4.80 6.45
C ALA A 52 3.42 -4.28 7.53
N GLU A 53 3.79 -2.99 7.49
CA GLU A 53 4.64 -2.39 8.52
C GLU A 53 3.97 -2.35 9.89
N ARG A 54 2.67 -2.04 9.96
CA ARG A 54 1.91 -2.06 11.22
C ARG A 54 1.88 -3.46 11.80
N MET A 55 1.58 -4.47 10.99
CA MET A 55 1.59 -5.87 11.44
C MET A 55 2.96 -6.30 11.99
N ARG A 56 4.03 -5.90 11.31
CA ARG A 56 5.39 -6.19 11.74
C ARG A 56 5.75 -5.55 13.08
N LYS A 57 5.26 -4.33 13.34
CA LYS A 57 5.44 -3.62 14.62
C LYS A 57 4.63 -4.26 15.75
N ASP A 58 3.46 -4.80 15.43
CA ASP A 58 2.57 -5.47 16.38
C ASP A 58 3.03 -6.91 16.68
N SER A 59 3.91 -7.48 15.87
CA SER A 59 4.46 -8.82 16.08
C SER A 59 5.38 -8.87 17.32
N THR A 60 4.88 -9.48 18.39
CA THR A 60 5.63 -9.69 19.64
C THR A 60 6.49 -10.95 19.62
N ALA A 61 6.62 -11.63 18.47
CA ALA A 61 7.32 -12.90 18.35
C ALA A 61 8.84 -12.71 18.55
N ILE A 62 9.32 -12.98 19.76
CA ILE A 62 10.74 -12.83 20.13
C ILE A 62 11.64 -13.91 19.51
N TRP A 63 11.07 -15.00 19.00
CA TRP A 63 11.81 -16.17 18.50
C TRP A 63 12.08 -16.13 17.00
N THR A 64 11.36 -15.33 16.21
CA THR A 64 11.59 -15.18 14.77
C THR A 64 10.97 -13.88 14.28
N ARG A 65 11.73 -13.10 13.52
CA ARG A 65 11.23 -11.92 12.83
C ARG A 65 10.85 -12.30 11.40
N LEU A 66 9.62 -12.00 11.01
CA LEU A 66 9.14 -12.23 9.66
C LEU A 66 9.46 -11.05 8.75
N GLU A 67 9.58 -11.34 7.46
CA GLU A 67 9.60 -10.31 6.43
C GLU A 67 8.17 -9.83 6.16
N ALA A 68 8.03 -8.61 5.61
CA ALA A 68 6.72 -7.97 5.41
C ALA A 68 5.75 -8.84 4.59
N MET A 69 6.24 -9.52 3.54
CA MET A 69 5.41 -10.41 2.74
C MET A 69 4.98 -11.67 3.50
N ASP A 70 5.81 -12.19 4.40
CA ASP A 70 5.44 -13.36 5.19
C ASP A 70 4.37 -13.01 6.22
N ASP A 71 4.42 -11.81 6.81
CA ASP A 71 3.33 -11.30 7.66
C ASP A 71 2.01 -11.22 6.87
N LEU A 72 2.03 -10.67 5.65
CA LEU A 72 0.84 -10.62 4.78
C LEU A 72 0.31 -12.01 4.43
N ARG A 73 1.19 -12.98 4.12
CA ARG A 73 0.79 -14.37 3.85
C ARG A 73 0.14 -15.01 5.08
N LEU A 74 0.69 -14.77 6.27
CA LEU A 74 0.10 -15.28 7.51
C LEU A 74 -1.28 -14.67 7.77
N HIS A 75 -1.48 -13.40 7.46
CA HIS A 75 -2.79 -12.75 7.56
C HIS A 75 -3.83 -13.35 6.61
N LEU A 76 -3.43 -13.65 5.36
CA LEU A 76 -4.31 -14.39 4.43
C LEU A 76 -4.68 -15.79 4.97
N ILE A 77 -3.75 -16.46 5.66
CA ILE A 77 -4.06 -17.73 6.32
C ILE A 77 -5.02 -17.52 7.50
N SER A 78 -4.77 -16.52 8.36
CA SER A 78 -5.53 -16.34 9.61
C SER A 78 -6.93 -15.80 9.38
N GLU A 79 -7.08 -14.77 8.55
CA GLU A 79 -8.36 -14.07 8.38
C GLU A 79 -9.17 -14.62 7.20
N HIS A 80 -8.49 -15.01 6.12
CA HIS A 80 -9.14 -15.45 4.89
C HIS A 80 -9.16 -16.97 4.72
N HIS A 81 -8.57 -17.72 5.66
CA HIS A 81 -8.54 -19.19 5.66
C HIS A 81 -7.86 -19.80 4.42
N TRP A 82 -6.89 -19.08 3.84
CA TRP A 82 -6.11 -19.59 2.71
C TRP A 82 -5.19 -20.72 3.14
N THR A 83 -4.84 -21.62 2.21
CA THR A 83 -3.87 -22.66 2.51
C THR A 83 -2.44 -22.12 2.42
N LEU A 84 -1.52 -22.75 3.15
CA LEU A 84 -0.08 -22.45 3.06
C LEU A 84 0.45 -22.62 1.62
N GLN A 85 -0.12 -23.55 0.86
CA GLN A 85 0.29 -23.78 -0.53
C GLN A 85 -0.12 -22.61 -1.43
N ASP A 86 -1.32 -22.05 -1.21
CA ASP A 86 -1.82 -20.93 -2.02
C ASP A 86 -1.02 -19.66 -1.76
N VAL A 87 -0.82 -19.29 -0.49
CA VAL A 87 -0.11 -18.05 -0.14
C VAL A 87 1.38 -18.08 -0.54
N ARG A 88 1.99 -19.27 -0.64
CA ARG A 88 3.36 -19.45 -1.13
C ARG A 88 3.51 -19.21 -2.63
N ARG A 89 2.42 -19.29 -3.40
CA ARG A 89 2.43 -19.00 -4.84
C ARG A 89 2.45 -17.50 -5.12
N ILE A 90 2.02 -16.68 -4.17
CA ILE A 90 2.02 -15.22 -4.30
C ILE A 90 3.46 -14.71 -4.20
N GLN A 91 3.94 -14.09 -5.28
CA GLN A 91 5.29 -13.53 -5.36
C GLN A 91 5.28 -12.00 -5.44
N ASP A 92 4.24 -11.41 -6.01
CA ASP A 92 4.21 -9.98 -6.32
C ASP A 92 3.38 -9.19 -5.30
N GLU A 93 3.82 -7.97 -4.98
CA GLU A 93 3.09 -7.07 -4.07
C GLU A 93 1.73 -6.67 -4.66
N GLU A 94 1.62 -6.56 -5.98
CA GLU A 94 0.37 -6.25 -6.68
C GLU A 94 -0.72 -7.29 -6.45
N ASP A 95 -0.36 -8.56 -6.33
CA ASP A 95 -1.33 -9.61 -6.00
C ASP A 95 -1.92 -9.34 -4.62
N PHE A 96 -1.11 -8.93 -3.64
CA PHE A 96 -1.62 -8.55 -2.32
C PHE A 96 -2.49 -7.29 -2.36
N VAL A 97 -2.19 -6.31 -3.22
CA VAL A 97 -3.07 -5.13 -3.39
C VAL A 97 -4.46 -5.56 -3.87
N PHE A 98 -4.53 -6.57 -4.73
CA PHE A 98 -5.80 -7.13 -5.20
C PHE A 98 -6.49 -7.98 -4.14
N LEU A 99 -5.75 -8.87 -3.48
CA LEU A 99 -6.30 -9.82 -2.50
C LEU A 99 -6.79 -9.15 -1.22
N LEU A 100 -6.13 -8.06 -0.81
CA LEU A 100 -6.47 -7.28 0.38
C LEU A 100 -7.20 -5.98 0.02
N HIS A 101 -7.88 -5.94 -1.15
CA HIS A 101 -8.47 -4.71 -1.67
C HIS A 101 -9.41 -4.04 -0.67
N ASP A 102 -10.30 -4.81 -0.04
CA ASP A 102 -11.32 -4.29 0.87
C ASP A 102 -10.69 -3.78 2.18
N GLU A 103 -9.73 -4.52 2.74
CA GLU A 103 -8.96 -4.14 3.93
C GLU A 103 -8.21 -2.84 3.66
N LEU A 104 -7.51 -2.78 2.53
CA LEU A 104 -6.77 -1.59 2.12
C LEU A 104 -7.72 -0.44 1.83
N GLN A 105 -8.91 -0.65 1.27
CA GLN A 105 -9.88 0.43 1.05
C GLN A 105 -10.36 1.02 2.38
N GLN A 106 -10.69 0.18 3.34
CA GLN A 106 -11.19 0.58 4.67
C GLN A 106 -10.09 1.18 5.55
N MET A 107 -8.85 0.73 5.39
CA MET A 107 -7.70 1.24 6.13
C MET A 107 -7.55 2.75 5.93
N LYS A 108 -7.44 3.48 7.04
CA LYS A 108 -7.08 4.90 7.05
C LYS A 108 -5.62 5.08 7.45
N LEU A 109 -4.92 5.91 6.69
CA LEU A 109 -3.55 6.30 6.99
C LEU A 109 -3.53 7.18 8.25
N THR A 110 -2.55 6.96 9.11
CA THR A 110 -2.27 7.88 10.22
C THR A 110 -1.74 9.21 9.68
N GLU A 111 -1.62 10.22 10.54
CA GLU A 111 -1.07 11.51 10.13
C GLU A 111 0.35 11.38 9.55
N GLN A 112 1.22 10.61 10.22
CA GLN A 112 2.59 10.36 9.76
C GLN A 112 2.64 9.63 8.41
N GLU A 113 1.75 8.68 8.18
CA GLU A 113 1.66 7.93 6.92
C GLU A 113 1.03 8.78 5.80
N ALA A 114 0.06 9.63 6.14
CA ALA A 114 -0.65 10.47 5.18
C ALA A 114 0.22 11.65 4.68
N GLU A 115 1.16 12.13 5.49
CA GLU A 115 1.98 13.29 5.20
C GLU A 115 2.65 13.27 3.80
N PRO A 116 3.41 12.23 3.40
CA PRO A 116 4.02 12.22 2.07
C PRO A 116 3.00 12.22 0.93
N VAL A 117 1.83 11.60 1.14
CA VAL A 117 0.76 11.57 0.15
C VAL A 117 0.11 12.96 0.04
N ARG A 118 -0.17 13.63 1.16
CA ARG A 118 -0.72 15.00 1.19
C ARG A 118 0.19 15.99 0.48
N GLN A 119 1.48 16.00 0.81
CA GLN A 119 2.47 16.88 0.18
C GLN A 119 2.50 16.74 -1.34
N TRP A 120 2.28 15.54 -1.86
CA TRP A 120 2.26 15.29 -3.31
C TRP A 120 0.92 15.63 -3.97
N THR A 121 -0.20 15.34 -3.29
CA THR A 121 -1.54 15.32 -3.90
C THR A 121 -2.35 16.59 -3.68
N ASP A 122 -1.98 17.44 -2.71
CA ASP A 122 -2.72 18.66 -2.38
C ASP A 122 -2.83 19.63 -3.58
N HIS A 123 -1.90 19.55 -4.53
CA HIS A 123 -1.88 20.38 -5.74
C HIS A 123 -2.60 19.75 -6.95
N LEU A 124 -2.98 18.46 -6.90
CA LEU A 124 -3.46 17.70 -8.07
C LEU A 124 -4.96 17.87 -8.36
N GLY A 125 -5.68 18.79 -7.71
CA GLY A 125 -7.12 18.98 -7.90
C GLY A 125 -8.01 17.79 -7.47
N SER A 126 -7.41 16.65 -7.13
CA SER A 126 -8.00 15.40 -6.66
C SER A 126 -7.97 15.27 -5.13
N ARG A 127 -7.65 16.35 -4.41
CA ARG A 127 -7.50 16.39 -2.95
C ARG A 127 -8.64 15.70 -2.18
N GLY A 128 -9.89 15.91 -2.61
CA GLY A 128 -11.07 15.32 -1.96
C GLY A 128 -11.16 13.79 -2.08
N GLU A 129 -10.59 13.19 -3.13
CA GLU A 129 -10.50 11.74 -3.30
C GLU A 129 -9.48 11.15 -2.31
N PHE A 130 -8.28 11.73 -2.25
CA PHE A 130 -7.22 11.28 -1.35
C PHE A 130 -7.55 11.50 0.13
N GLN A 131 -8.25 12.58 0.46
CA GLN A 131 -8.60 12.92 1.84
C GLN A 131 -9.46 11.83 2.51
N GLN A 132 -10.27 11.11 1.74
CA GLN A 132 -11.06 9.99 2.25
C GLN A 132 -10.20 8.84 2.77
N HIS A 133 -8.91 8.78 2.45
CA HIS A 133 -8.01 7.70 2.90
C HIS A 133 -7.19 8.07 4.14
N TYR A 134 -7.34 9.28 4.65
CA TYR A 134 -6.66 9.72 5.87
C TYR A 134 -7.57 9.52 7.08
N ARG A 135 -6.99 9.27 8.26
CA ARG A 135 -7.75 9.38 9.51
C ARG A 135 -8.18 10.83 9.68
N ASP A 136 -9.42 11.04 10.12
CA ASP A 136 -9.89 12.36 10.50
C ASP A 136 -8.95 12.89 11.60
N CYS A 137 -8.39 14.07 11.38
CA CYS A 137 -7.71 14.81 12.44
C CYS A 137 -8.82 15.21 13.43
N VAL A 138 -8.96 14.45 14.52
CA VAL A 138 -9.63 14.98 15.70
C VAL A 138 -8.69 16.06 16.24
N LEU A 139 -9.02 17.31 15.92
CA LEU A 139 -8.45 18.50 16.54
C LEU A 139 -8.84 18.56 18.02
#